data_AF-A0A958EVR4-F1
#
_entry.id   AF-A0A958EVR4-F1
#
_cell.length_a   1.000
_cell.length_b   1.000
_cell.length_c   1.000
_cell.angle_alpha   90.00
_cell.angle_beta   90.00
_cell.angle_gamma   90.00
#
_symmetry.space_group_name_H-M   'P 1'
#
loop_
_entity.id
_entity.type
_entity.pdbx_description
1 polymer ?
#
loop_
_entity_poly.entity_id
_entity_poly.type
_entity_poly.pdbx_seq_one_letter_code
_entity_poly.pdbx_strand_id
1 'polypeptide(L)'
;LLDGLQKNNMLDKTNIMITSDHGMTNVDIERIIDVQQLLDGFDCQYHEIGPVMMVQPKPGELDSVYQKLQQTAKNFAVYKREDVPEYFHFSKHPFISDIVLIAEMGWSLHTTGSADRYRQRHKTGGNHGYDNHHMDMHGIFYAMGPNFKSGYPTGTVRNIDVYPLLCEIFGIMPRQNLDGDLSRIAFVLKK
;
A
#
# COMPACT_ATOMS: atom_id res chain seq x y z
N LEU A 1 -3.55 20.03 19.70
CA LEU A 1 -2.86 20.76 18.60
C LEU A 1 -3.53 22.10 18.32
N LEU A 2 -4.77 22.11 17.84
CA LEU A 2 -5.48 23.33 17.41
C LEU A 2 -5.59 24.38 18.52
N ASP A 3 -5.98 24.00 19.73
CA ASP A 3 -6.04 24.92 20.89
C ASP A 3 -4.69 25.59 21.19
N GLY A 4 -3.60 24.84 20.99
CA GLY A 4 -2.24 25.36 21.15
C GLY A 4 -1.90 26.41 20.09
N LEU A 5 -2.24 26.16 18.83
CA LEU A 5 -2.04 27.13 17.75
C LEU A 5 -2.89 28.38 17.96
N GLN A 6 -4.14 28.22 18.43
CA GLN A 6 -5.03 29.33 18.75
C GLN A 6 -4.46 30.20 19.86
N LYS A 7 -4.05 29.59 20.99
CA LYS A 7 -3.49 30.29 22.15
C LYS A 7 -2.23 31.10 21.80
N ASN A 8 -1.48 30.69 20.78
CA ASN A 8 -0.26 31.35 20.34
C ASN A 8 -0.46 32.28 19.13
N ASN A 9 -1.70 32.58 18.72
CA ASN A 9 -2.01 33.42 17.55
C ASN A 9 -1.37 32.91 16.24
N MET A 10 -1.29 31.59 16.09
CA MET A 10 -0.69 30.90 14.94
C MET A 10 -1.69 30.14 14.09
N LEU A 11 -2.93 29.92 14.54
CA LEU A 11 -3.90 29.08 13.84
C LEU A 11 -4.14 29.57 12.40
N ASP A 12 -4.44 30.85 12.22
CA ASP A 12 -4.71 31.45 10.89
C ASP A 12 -3.46 31.64 10.02
N LYS A 13 -2.27 31.36 10.58
CA LYS A 13 -0.96 31.51 9.90
C LYS A 13 -0.31 30.18 9.56
N THR A 14 -0.94 29.07 9.97
CA THR A 14 -0.36 27.73 9.82
C THR A 14 -1.17 26.94 8.81
N ASN A 15 -0.49 26.33 7.84
CA ASN A 15 -1.08 25.29 7.00
C ASN A 15 -0.96 23.96 7.74
N ILE A 16 -2.08 23.27 7.93
CA ILE A 16 -2.17 21.97 8.59
C ILE A 16 -2.69 20.98 7.55
N MET A 17 -1.98 19.88 7.38
CA MET A 17 -2.47 18.70 6.65
C MET A 17 -2.49 17.51 7.61
N ILE A 18 -3.63 16.84 7.69
CA ILE A 18 -3.83 15.61 8.43
C ILE A 18 -4.03 14.52 7.39
N THR A 19 -3.14 13.53 7.39
CA THR A 19 -3.14 12.44 6.43
C THR A 19 -3.06 11.10 7.15
N SER A 20 -3.32 10.03 6.42
CA SER A 20 -2.90 8.67 6.76
C SER A 20 -2.17 8.07 5.56
N ASP A 21 -1.32 7.10 5.83
CA ASP A 21 -0.64 6.25 4.88
C ASP A 21 -1.60 5.32 4.11
N HIS A 22 -2.54 4.67 4.80
CA HIS A 22 -3.52 3.76 4.22
C HIS A 22 -4.74 3.57 5.13
N GLY A 23 -5.76 2.90 4.62
CA GLY A 23 -6.90 2.45 5.41
C GLY A 23 -6.68 1.08 6.08
N MET A 24 -7.76 0.34 6.30
CA MET A 24 -7.78 -0.96 6.97
C MET A 24 -8.99 -1.76 6.49
N THR A 25 -8.84 -3.07 6.33
CA THR A 25 -9.97 -4.01 6.14
C THR A 25 -9.96 -5.09 7.21
N ASN A 26 -11.14 -5.67 7.45
CA ASN A 26 -11.25 -6.86 8.29
C ASN A 26 -10.63 -8.08 7.59
N VAL A 27 -9.98 -8.94 8.37
CA VAL A 27 -9.42 -10.21 7.94
C VAL A 27 -9.92 -11.32 8.87
N ASP A 28 -10.35 -12.41 8.25
CA ASP A 28 -10.78 -13.61 8.96
C ASP A 28 -9.59 -14.54 9.18
N ILE A 29 -9.43 -15.05 10.39
CA ILE A 29 -8.34 -15.95 10.77
C ILE A 29 -8.40 -17.30 10.05
N GLU A 30 -9.56 -17.66 9.51
CA GLU A 30 -9.75 -18.86 8.69
C GLU A 30 -9.36 -18.64 7.22
N ARG A 31 -9.19 -17.37 6.78
CA ARG A 31 -8.85 -17.00 5.40
C ARG A 31 -7.34 -16.87 5.20
N ILE A 32 -6.62 -17.91 5.58
CA ILE A 32 -5.16 -17.99 5.45
C ILE A 32 -4.79 -19.00 4.37
N ILE A 33 -3.97 -18.56 3.44
CA ILE A 33 -3.34 -19.39 2.42
C ILE A 33 -1.92 -19.72 2.87
N ASP A 34 -1.63 -20.99 3.10
CA ASP A 34 -0.26 -21.46 3.35
C ASP A 34 0.46 -21.70 2.03
N VAL A 35 1.19 -20.69 1.56
CA VAL A 35 1.91 -20.72 0.28
C VAL A 35 3.04 -21.74 0.30
N GLN A 36 3.68 -21.94 1.46
CA GLN A 36 4.76 -22.91 1.59
C GLN A 36 4.23 -24.34 1.42
N GLN A 37 3.04 -24.63 1.93
CA GLN A 37 2.38 -25.91 1.70
C GLN A 37 1.96 -26.11 0.23
N LEU A 38 1.51 -25.06 -0.47
CA LEU A 38 1.18 -25.15 -1.90
C LEU A 38 2.41 -25.47 -2.77
N LEU A 39 3.59 -25.04 -2.31
CA LEU A 39 4.88 -25.23 -2.96
C LEU A 39 5.70 -26.38 -2.35
N ASP A 40 5.05 -27.34 -1.69
CA ASP A 40 5.75 -28.52 -1.17
C ASP A 40 6.54 -29.22 -2.29
N GLY A 41 7.81 -29.55 -2.00
CA GLY A 41 8.77 -30.07 -2.97
C GLY A 41 9.58 -29.01 -3.74
N PHE A 42 9.29 -27.71 -3.60
CA PHE A 42 10.13 -26.62 -4.11
C PHE A 42 10.91 -25.94 -2.97
N ASP A 43 12.15 -25.56 -3.24
CA ASP A 43 12.96 -24.77 -2.30
C ASP A 43 12.93 -23.30 -2.72
N CYS A 44 12.17 -22.50 -1.98
CA CYS A 44 11.92 -21.08 -2.25
C CYS A 44 12.23 -20.23 -1.01
N GLN A 45 12.66 -18.99 -1.25
CA GLN A 45 12.64 -17.95 -0.21
C GLN A 45 11.30 -17.22 -0.27
N TYR A 46 10.79 -16.85 0.91
CA TYR A 46 9.52 -16.16 1.07
C TYR A 46 9.78 -14.83 1.77
N HIS A 47 9.33 -13.74 1.16
CA HIS A 47 9.46 -12.40 1.70
C HIS A 47 8.08 -11.80 1.92
N GLU A 48 7.91 -11.13 3.05
CA GLU A 48 6.62 -10.65 3.55
C GLU A 48 5.59 -11.77 3.84
N ILE A 49 4.55 -11.42 4.57
CA ILE A 49 3.35 -12.22 4.84
C ILE A 49 2.15 -11.27 4.88
N GLY A 50 0.93 -11.81 4.79
CA GLY A 50 -0.30 -11.03 4.81
C GLY A 50 -0.84 -10.77 3.40
N PRO A 51 -1.23 -9.54 3.03
CA PRO A 51 -1.88 -9.27 1.75
C PRO A 51 -0.99 -9.43 0.52
N VAL A 52 0.32 -9.23 0.68
CA VAL A 52 1.29 -9.39 -0.40
C VAL A 52 2.42 -10.29 0.11
N MET A 53 2.82 -11.24 -0.72
CA MET A 53 3.98 -12.10 -0.48
C MET A 53 4.81 -12.15 -1.75
N MET A 54 6.13 -12.07 -1.60
CA MET A 54 7.06 -12.26 -2.71
C MET A 54 7.77 -13.59 -2.54
N VAL A 55 7.83 -14.38 -3.61
CA VAL A 55 8.45 -15.70 -3.63
C VAL A 55 9.64 -15.65 -4.56
N GLN A 56 10.79 -16.09 -4.05
CA GLN A 56 12.03 -16.20 -4.82
C GLN A 56 12.39 -17.68 -4.98
N PRO A 57 12.12 -18.26 -6.16
CA PRO A 57 12.54 -19.62 -6.49
C PRO A 57 14.07 -19.75 -6.59
N LYS A 58 14.56 -20.99 -6.52
CA LYS A 58 15.94 -21.30 -6.92
C LYS A 58 16.17 -21.02 -8.42
N PRO A 59 17.43 -20.72 -8.81
CA PRO A 59 17.78 -20.59 -10.22
C PRO A 59 17.35 -21.81 -11.03
N GLY A 60 16.61 -21.59 -12.12
CA GLY A 60 16.09 -22.65 -13.00
C GLY A 60 14.70 -23.19 -12.62
N GLU A 61 14.11 -22.78 -11.50
CA GLU A 61 12.80 -23.28 -11.05
C GLU A 61 11.64 -22.29 -11.25
N LEU A 62 11.91 -21.07 -11.73
CA LEU A 62 10.93 -19.98 -11.85
C LEU A 62 9.62 -20.42 -12.52
N ASP A 63 9.69 -20.99 -13.71
CA ASP A 63 8.49 -21.37 -14.48
C ASP A 63 7.71 -22.51 -13.81
N SER A 64 8.40 -23.48 -13.20
CA SER A 64 7.77 -24.59 -12.49
C SER A 64 7.02 -24.11 -11.24
N VAL A 65 7.65 -23.24 -10.44
CA VAL A 65 7.03 -22.63 -9.25
C VAL A 65 5.85 -21.74 -9.65
N TYR A 66 6.02 -20.90 -10.67
CA TYR A 66 4.96 -20.04 -11.19
C TYR A 66 3.75 -20.85 -11.66
N GLN A 67 3.96 -21.91 -12.46
CA GLN A 67 2.88 -22.78 -12.93
C GLN A 67 2.17 -23.50 -11.77
N LYS A 68 2.92 -23.98 -10.77
CA LYS A 68 2.32 -24.60 -9.58
C LYS A 68 1.42 -23.62 -8.83
N LEU A 69 1.88 -22.39 -8.61
CA LEU A 69 1.10 -21.34 -7.96
C LEU A 69 -0.15 -21.01 -8.77
N GLN A 70 -0.02 -20.79 -10.08
CA GLN A 70 -1.16 -20.53 -10.98
C GLN A 70 -2.24 -21.63 -10.92
N GLN A 71 -1.84 -22.90 -10.92
CA GLN A 71 -2.78 -24.03 -10.84
C GLN A 71 -3.49 -24.15 -9.49
N THR A 72 -2.85 -23.69 -8.42
CA THR A 72 -3.37 -23.77 -7.05
C THR A 72 -4.02 -22.46 -6.57
N ALA A 73 -3.93 -21.40 -7.38
CA ALA A 73 -4.38 -20.06 -7.01
C ALA A 73 -5.87 -20.05 -6.68
N LYS A 74 -6.17 -19.70 -5.43
CA LYS A 74 -7.53 -19.51 -4.92
C LYS A 74 -7.52 -18.35 -3.93
N ASN A 75 -8.22 -17.27 -4.28
CA ASN A 75 -8.28 -16.04 -3.50
C ASN A 75 -6.95 -15.26 -3.41
N PHE A 76 -6.07 -15.44 -4.39
CA PHE A 76 -4.89 -14.62 -4.60
C PHE A 76 -4.50 -14.64 -6.08
N ALA A 77 -3.92 -13.55 -6.56
CA ALA A 77 -3.32 -13.45 -7.88
C ALA A 77 -1.83 -13.77 -7.82
N VAL A 78 -1.31 -14.33 -8.91
CA VAL A 78 0.10 -14.72 -9.06
C VAL A 78 0.65 -13.97 -10.26
N TYR A 79 1.71 -13.20 -10.05
CA TYR A 79 2.40 -12.46 -11.11
C TYR A 79 3.87 -12.84 -11.13
N LYS A 80 4.46 -13.00 -12.31
CA LYS A 80 5.89 -12.77 -12.42
C LYS A 80 6.16 -11.29 -12.18
N ARG A 81 7.33 -10.94 -11.66
CA ARG A 81 7.68 -9.56 -11.33
C ARG A 81 7.41 -8.59 -12.48
N GLU A 82 7.79 -8.96 -13.69
CA GLU A 82 7.60 -8.17 -14.91
C GLU A 82 6.13 -8.00 -15.32
N ASP A 83 5.26 -8.91 -14.88
CA ASP A 83 3.84 -8.94 -15.22
C ASP A 83 2.95 -8.31 -14.14
N VAL A 84 3.52 -7.81 -13.05
CA VAL A 84 2.78 -7.06 -12.02
C VAL A 84 2.10 -5.85 -12.68
N PRO A 85 0.79 -5.61 -12.46
CA PRO A 85 0.07 -4.52 -13.11
C PRO A 85 0.78 -3.16 -12.94
N GLU A 86 0.92 -2.44 -14.05
CA GLU A 86 1.74 -1.22 -14.12
C GLU A 86 1.33 -0.15 -13.10
N TYR A 87 0.04 -0.05 -12.78
CA TYR A 87 -0.48 0.93 -11.83
C TYR A 87 0.03 0.75 -10.39
N PHE A 88 0.54 -0.43 -10.03
CA PHE A 88 1.21 -0.63 -8.75
C PHE A 88 2.59 0.01 -8.71
N HIS A 89 3.22 0.26 -9.86
CA HIS A 89 4.61 0.68 -9.96
C HIS A 89 5.57 -0.23 -9.15
N PHE A 90 5.25 -1.52 -9.03
CA PHE A 90 5.89 -2.48 -8.13
C PHE A 90 6.54 -3.65 -8.89
N SER A 91 7.49 -3.35 -9.78
CA SER A 91 8.20 -4.38 -10.56
C SER A 91 9.69 -4.11 -10.80
N LYS A 92 10.15 -2.85 -10.70
CA LYS A 92 11.48 -2.45 -11.17
C LYS A 92 12.61 -2.56 -10.16
N HIS A 93 12.29 -2.67 -8.86
CA HIS A 93 13.32 -2.64 -7.81
C HIS A 93 13.91 -4.04 -7.57
N PRO A 94 15.23 -4.18 -7.37
CA PRO A 94 15.90 -5.48 -7.19
C PRO A 94 15.49 -6.25 -5.92
N PHE A 95 14.78 -5.61 -4.98
CA PHE A 95 14.24 -6.27 -3.79
C PHE A 95 12.88 -6.91 -4.01
N ILE A 96 12.27 -6.70 -5.18
CA ILE A 96 11.06 -7.41 -5.58
C ILE A 96 11.51 -8.76 -6.14
N SER A 97 11.04 -9.84 -5.51
CA SER A 97 11.34 -11.22 -5.94
C SER A 97 10.72 -11.52 -7.30
N ASP A 98 11.17 -12.60 -7.93
CA ASP A 98 10.73 -12.97 -9.28
C ASP A 98 9.24 -13.30 -9.39
N ILE A 99 8.58 -13.68 -8.29
CA ILE A 99 7.12 -13.89 -8.22
C ILE A 99 6.51 -13.02 -7.12
N VAL A 100 5.42 -12.33 -7.45
CA VAL A 100 4.61 -11.53 -6.53
C VAL A 100 3.21 -12.13 -6.42
N LEU A 101 2.78 -12.36 -5.18
CA LEU A 101 1.46 -12.85 -4.82
C LEU A 101 0.67 -11.73 -4.16
N ILE A 102 -0.55 -11.49 -4.64
CA ILE A 102 -1.46 -10.49 -4.07
C ILE A 102 -2.74 -11.19 -3.66
N ALA A 103 -3.03 -11.24 -2.36
CA ALA A 103 -4.24 -11.84 -1.82
C ALA A 103 -5.47 -11.01 -2.19
N GLU A 104 -6.62 -11.67 -2.36
CA GLU A 104 -7.90 -10.98 -2.41
C GLU A 104 -8.24 -10.38 -1.03
N MET A 105 -9.06 -9.33 -1.02
CA MET A 105 -9.47 -8.64 0.22
C MET A 105 -9.96 -9.62 1.29
N GLY A 106 -9.41 -9.48 2.51
CA GLY A 106 -9.76 -10.33 3.65
C GLY A 106 -9.05 -11.68 3.70
N TRP A 107 -8.20 -12.01 2.73
CA TRP A 107 -7.30 -13.17 2.76
C TRP A 107 -5.87 -12.78 3.16
N SER A 108 -5.07 -13.73 3.62
CA SER A 108 -3.66 -13.51 3.95
C SER A 108 -2.80 -14.70 3.54
N LEU A 109 -1.63 -14.39 2.97
CA LEU A 109 -0.62 -15.32 2.48
C LEU A 109 0.44 -15.53 3.57
N HIS A 110 0.72 -16.78 3.89
CA HIS A 110 1.61 -17.14 4.99
C HIS A 110 2.50 -18.32 4.61
N THR A 111 3.65 -18.43 5.26
CA THR A 111 4.40 -19.70 5.36
C THR A 111 3.81 -20.56 6.47
N THR A 112 4.01 -21.87 6.45
CA THR A 112 3.40 -22.82 7.41
C THR A 112 3.60 -22.41 8.85
N GLY A 113 4.84 -22.14 9.26
CA GLY A 113 5.12 -21.71 10.63
C GLY A 113 4.48 -20.36 11.00
N SER A 114 4.28 -19.47 10.04
CA SER A 114 3.64 -18.16 10.28
C SER A 114 2.11 -18.26 10.33
N ALA A 115 1.49 -19.13 9.52
CA ALA A 115 0.06 -19.37 9.50
C ALA A 115 -0.42 -19.87 10.87
N ASP A 116 0.27 -20.87 11.43
CA ASP A 116 -0.08 -21.43 12.74
C ASP A 116 0.04 -20.40 13.86
N ARG A 117 1.13 -19.61 13.85
CA ARG A 117 1.30 -18.52 14.82
C ARG A 117 0.22 -17.45 14.69
N TYR A 118 -0.21 -17.14 13.46
CA TYR A 118 -1.24 -16.14 13.22
C TYR A 118 -2.58 -16.61 13.80
N ARG A 119 -3.01 -17.84 13.51
CA ARG A 119 -4.25 -18.43 14.04
C ARG A 119 -4.28 -18.52 15.56
N GLN A 120 -3.14 -18.82 16.19
CA GLN A 120 -3.04 -18.91 17.65
C GLN A 120 -3.14 -17.55 18.35
N ARG A 121 -2.61 -16.49 17.72
CA ARG A 121 -2.49 -15.16 18.33
C ARG A 121 -3.72 -14.27 18.09
N HIS A 122 -4.46 -14.50 17.02
CA HIS A 122 -5.55 -13.63 16.61
C HIS A 122 -6.88 -14.37 16.67
N LYS A 123 -7.90 -13.73 17.26
CA LYS A 123 -9.29 -14.23 17.26
C LYS A 123 -10.17 -13.52 16.23
N THR A 124 -9.80 -12.29 15.88
CA THR A 124 -10.30 -11.45 14.79
C THR A 124 -9.12 -10.58 14.33
N GLY A 125 -9.11 -10.12 13.09
CA GLY A 125 -8.00 -9.34 12.54
C GLY A 125 -8.45 -8.16 11.70
N GLY A 126 -7.58 -7.15 11.62
CA GLY A 126 -7.59 -6.13 10.58
C GLY A 126 -6.23 -6.14 9.90
N ASN A 127 -6.20 -5.93 8.58
CA ASN A 127 -4.96 -5.82 7.84
C ASN A 127 -5.09 -4.83 6.68
N HIS A 128 -3.95 -4.50 6.07
CA HIS A 128 -3.82 -3.54 4.98
C HIS A 128 -2.65 -3.91 4.08
N GLY A 129 -2.56 -3.28 2.90
CA GLY A 129 -1.55 -3.59 1.88
C GLY A 129 -2.08 -4.39 0.70
N TYR A 130 -3.40 -4.57 0.60
CA TYR A 130 -4.08 -5.08 -0.60
C TYR A 130 -3.98 -4.07 -1.76
N ASP A 131 -4.63 -4.39 -2.88
CA ASP A 131 -4.71 -3.48 -4.02
C ASP A 131 -5.18 -2.07 -3.61
N ASN A 132 -4.40 -1.06 -3.99
CA ASN A 132 -4.61 0.34 -3.64
C ASN A 132 -5.84 0.96 -4.32
N HIS A 133 -6.52 0.26 -5.23
CA HIS A 133 -7.83 0.65 -5.76
C HIS A 133 -9.00 0.31 -4.83
N HIS A 134 -8.79 -0.54 -3.81
CA HIS A 134 -9.83 -0.80 -2.83
C HIS A 134 -10.01 0.42 -1.92
N MET A 135 -11.24 0.92 -1.82
CA MET A 135 -11.56 2.07 -0.96
C MET A 135 -11.15 1.88 0.50
N ASP A 136 -11.20 0.65 1.01
CA ASP A 136 -10.74 0.30 2.37
C ASP A 136 -9.23 0.53 2.56
N MET A 137 -8.43 0.56 1.49
CA MET A 137 -7.00 0.84 1.53
C MET A 137 -6.69 2.34 1.43
N HIS A 138 -7.68 3.19 1.15
CA HIS A 138 -7.46 4.63 1.07
C HIS A 138 -7.29 5.25 2.47
N GLY A 139 -6.27 6.10 2.61
CA GLY A 139 -6.09 6.94 3.79
C GLY A 139 -7.00 8.17 3.79
N ILE A 140 -6.94 8.94 4.87
CA ILE A 140 -7.61 10.24 4.98
C ILE A 140 -6.74 11.37 4.43
N PHE A 141 -7.37 12.46 3.98
CA PHE A 141 -6.72 13.71 3.65
C PHE A 141 -7.61 14.89 4.08
N TYR A 142 -7.15 15.65 5.08
CA TYR A 142 -7.75 16.90 5.51
C TYR A 142 -6.71 18.00 5.48
N ALA A 143 -7.08 19.18 4.98
CA ALA A 143 -6.18 20.32 4.93
C ALA A 143 -6.91 21.60 5.35
N MET A 144 -6.23 22.45 6.11
CA MET A 144 -6.72 23.78 6.49
C MET A 144 -5.56 24.76 6.61
N GLY A 145 -5.83 26.05 6.44
CA GLY A 145 -4.85 27.11 6.63
C GLY A 145 -4.95 28.22 5.59
N PRO A 146 -4.00 29.18 5.61
CA PRO A 146 -4.04 30.35 4.74
C PRO A 146 -3.99 30.01 3.24
N ASN A 147 -3.32 28.92 2.83
CA ASN A 147 -3.16 28.55 1.43
C ASN A 147 -4.31 27.67 0.88
N PHE A 148 -5.05 26.97 1.74
CA PHE A 148 -6.09 26.01 1.33
C PHE A 148 -7.48 26.64 1.20
N LYS A 149 -8.26 26.19 0.21
CA LYS A 149 -9.69 26.55 0.13
C LYS A 149 -10.42 26.10 1.41
N SER A 150 -11.38 26.90 1.87
CA SER A 150 -12.18 26.58 3.05
C SER A 150 -13.49 25.92 2.65
N GLY A 151 -13.94 24.92 3.42
CA GLY A 151 -15.19 24.21 3.16
C GLY A 151 -15.25 23.50 1.81
N TYR A 152 -14.10 23.17 1.23
CA TYR A 152 -14.00 22.57 -0.10
C TYR A 152 -13.89 21.04 0.00
N PRO A 153 -14.94 20.27 -0.39
CA PRO A 153 -14.82 18.83 -0.49
C PRO A 153 -13.95 18.47 -1.71
N THR A 154 -12.95 17.63 -1.49
CA THR A 154 -12.16 17.03 -2.56
C THR A 154 -12.64 15.61 -2.86
N GLY A 155 -12.38 15.13 -4.08
CA GLY A 155 -12.39 13.70 -4.38
C GLY A 155 -11.10 13.01 -3.89
N THR A 156 -10.88 11.78 -4.35
CA THR A 156 -9.66 11.01 -4.08
C THR A 156 -8.43 11.73 -4.63
N VAL A 157 -7.39 11.85 -3.79
CA VAL A 157 -6.08 12.38 -4.18
C VAL A 157 -5.04 11.28 -4.11
N ARG A 158 -3.96 11.41 -4.88
CA ARG A 158 -2.82 10.49 -4.77
C ARG A 158 -1.85 11.01 -3.71
N ASN A 159 -1.42 10.16 -2.79
CA ASN A 159 -0.49 10.55 -1.73
C ASN A 159 0.85 11.08 -2.27
N ILE A 160 1.31 10.58 -3.42
CA ILE A 160 2.53 11.06 -4.10
C ILE A 160 2.44 12.54 -4.54
N ASP A 161 1.23 13.07 -4.70
CA ASP A 161 1.01 14.48 -5.08
C ASP A 161 1.14 15.44 -3.88
N VAL A 162 1.20 14.92 -2.65
CA VAL A 162 1.39 15.74 -1.44
C VAL A 162 2.77 16.40 -1.41
N TYR A 163 3.82 15.72 -1.90
CA TYR A 163 5.17 16.30 -1.96
C TYR A 163 5.24 17.56 -2.84
N PRO A 164 4.83 17.55 -4.13
CA PRO A 164 4.84 18.76 -4.93
C PRO A 164 3.87 19.84 -4.41
N LEU A 165 2.75 19.46 -3.79
CA LEU A 165 1.86 20.41 -3.10
C LEU A 165 2.56 21.13 -1.94
N LEU A 166 3.33 20.42 -1.12
CA LEU A 166 4.14 21.02 -0.06
C LEU A 166 5.19 21.96 -0.63
N CYS A 167 5.85 21.58 -1.73
CA CYS A 167 6.82 22.43 -2.40
C CYS A 167 6.19 23.77 -2.84
N GLU A 168 5.00 23.73 -3.43
CA GLU A 168 4.25 24.92 -3.83
C GLU A 168 3.93 25.81 -2.62
N ILE A 169 3.42 25.24 -1.52
CA ILE A 169 3.07 26.00 -0.31
C ILE A 169 4.30 26.67 0.31
N PHE A 170 5.45 26.01 0.31
CA PHE A 170 6.70 26.56 0.85
C PHE A 170 7.46 27.45 -0.14
N GLY A 171 7.03 27.55 -1.39
CA GLY A 171 7.74 28.30 -2.43
C GLY A 171 9.12 27.72 -2.74
N ILE A 172 9.28 26.40 -2.64
CA ILE A 172 10.53 25.69 -2.94
C ILE A 172 10.40 24.91 -4.24
N MET A 173 11.50 24.83 -4.99
CA MET A 173 11.54 24.00 -6.19
C MET A 173 11.53 22.51 -5.79
N PRO A 174 10.61 21.70 -6.33
CA PRO A 174 10.63 20.27 -6.08
C PRO A 174 11.86 19.63 -6.73
N ARG A 175 12.27 18.45 -6.24
CA ARG A 175 13.31 17.67 -6.90
C ARG A 175 12.91 17.28 -8.33
N GLN A 176 13.89 16.96 -9.16
CA GLN A 176 13.64 16.34 -10.47
C GLN A 176 13.27 14.86 -10.30
N ASN A 177 12.66 14.28 -11.33
CA ASN A 177 12.29 12.85 -11.41
C ASN A 177 11.38 12.38 -10.26
N LEU A 178 10.27 13.09 -10.04
CA LEU A 178 9.23 12.71 -9.11
C LEU A 178 8.01 12.14 -9.86
N ASP A 179 7.32 11.18 -9.25
CA ASP A 179 6.09 10.59 -9.80
C ASP A 179 4.84 11.43 -9.48
N GLY A 180 4.94 12.29 -8.46
CA GLY A 180 3.89 13.23 -8.08
C GLY A 180 3.61 14.27 -9.17
N ASP A 181 2.47 14.93 -9.11
CA ASP A 181 2.13 15.98 -10.07
C ASP A 181 1.28 17.04 -9.38
N LEU A 182 1.81 18.26 -9.32
CA LEU A 182 1.11 19.39 -8.71
C LEU A 182 -0.23 19.65 -9.43
N SER A 183 -0.30 19.46 -10.74
CA SER A 183 -1.53 19.71 -11.52
C SER A 183 -2.69 18.81 -11.10
N ARG A 184 -2.41 17.63 -10.54
CA ARG A 184 -3.42 16.68 -10.04
C ARG A 184 -3.98 17.04 -8.68
N ILE A 185 -3.41 17.99 -7.94
CA ILE A 185 -3.84 18.33 -6.58
C ILE A 185 -3.95 19.83 -6.29
N ALA A 186 -3.35 20.71 -7.11
CA ALA A 186 -3.33 22.16 -6.90
C ALA A 186 -4.72 22.77 -6.75
N PHE A 187 -5.76 22.11 -7.25
CA PHE A 187 -7.16 22.54 -7.09
C PHE A 187 -7.59 22.74 -5.63
N VAL A 188 -6.87 22.18 -4.63
CA VAL A 188 -7.16 22.40 -3.20
C VAL A 188 -6.69 23.75 -2.67
N LEU A 189 -5.80 24.45 -3.39
CA LEU A 189 -5.25 25.75 -3.01
C LEU A 189 -6.18 26.89 -3.44
N LYS A 190 -6.10 28.04 -2.76
CA LYS A 190 -6.91 29.24 -3.05
C LYS A 190 -6.51 29.96 -4.35
N LYS A 191 -5.28 29.75 -4.83
CA LYS A 191 -4.71 30.40 -6.00
C LYS A 191 -4.28 29.34 -7.00
#